data_AF-A0A0E3NVI2-F1
#
_entry.id   AF-A0A0E3NVI2-F1
#
_cell.length_a   1.000
_cell.length_b   1.000
_cell.length_c   1.000
_cell.angle_alpha   90.00
_cell.angle_beta   90.00
_cell.angle_gamma   90.00
#
_symmetry.space_group_name_H-M   'P 1'
#
loop_
_entity.id
_entity.type
_entity.pdbx_description
1 polymer ?
#
loop_
_entity_poly.entity_id
_entity_poly.type
_entity_poly.pdbx_seq_one_letter_code
_entity_poly.pdbx_strand_id
1 'polypeptide(L)'
;MPRRTSFKLISITLLLLLTAGCIDFPAISTDEAEEAVSEVENIVVGEVERFVAGQTDHVLEDEAGSGENGGSGIEEGTPESEVSPSSSSSSPSSPSSPSSTSVEVPGVPIYTEEISSAVYPKDYRILSLNFRRAIDPEDEEISREIYRITGKDSGYDIKDVCAVFDYVNGQWEYRYDKNSEFFFGAAQTIRDGYEGDCDDYSIVMSALMENMGFNTRIVTVRTETYGHAYPEIYIGDDQATAYEILYYIYGRYSYAESIWYSERDLEKGERQYWLNLDWSGSNGYLHPGGMYLGGTRVAYYPGGLVEF
;
A
#
# COMPACT_ATOMS: atom_id res chain seq x y z
N MET A 1 -12.26 -0.20 40.20
CA MET A 1 -11.86 1.15 39.77
C MET A 1 -10.78 1.02 38.71
N PRO A 2 -11.09 1.16 37.41
CA PRO A 2 -10.08 1.34 36.37
C PRO A 2 -9.88 2.84 36.12
N ARG A 3 -8.61 3.28 36.07
CA ARG A 3 -8.22 4.64 35.68
C ARG A 3 -8.52 4.82 34.19
N ARG A 4 -9.47 5.71 33.88
CA ARG A 4 -9.65 6.28 32.54
C ARG A 4 -8.46 7.20 32.26
N THR A 5 -7.60 6.83 31.32
CA THR A 5 -6.67 7.76 30.68
C THR A 5 -7.42 8.44 29.54
N SER A 6 -7.74 9.72 29.76
CA SER A 6 -8.32 10.60 28.75
C SER A 6 -7.25 10.97 27.73
N PHE A 7 -7.36 10.43 26.51
CA PHE A 7 -6.63 10.94 25.35
C PHE A 7 -7.10 12.38 25.09
N LYS A 8 -6.20 13.35 25.26
CA LYS A 8 -6.41 14.71 24.76
C LYS A 8 -6.14 14.67 23.25
N LEU A 9 -7.19 14.88 22.47
CA LEU A 9 -7.07 15.19 21.04
C LEU A 9 -6.36 16.55 20.94
N ILE A 10 -5.09 16.58 20.54
CA ILE A 10 -4.38 17.83 20.24
C ILE A 10 -4.76 18.20 18.81
N SER A 11 -5.73 19.09 18.68
CA SER A 11 -6.08 19.75 17.42
C SER A 11 -4.95 20.72 17.06
N ILE A 12 -3.99 20.29 16.24
CA ILE A 12 -2.95 21.16 15.69
C ILE A 12 -3.51 21.79 14.42
N THR A 13 -4.06 22.99 14.57
CA THR A 13 -4.42 23.86 13.45
C THR A 13 -3.24 24.78 13.20
N LEU A 14 -2.42 24.51 12.18
CA LEU A 14 -1.30 25.35 11.76
C LEU A 14 -0.99 25.02 10.28
N LEU A 15 -0.93 25.93 9.30
CA LEU A 15 -1.21 27.37 9.16
C LEU A 15 -1.07 27.71 7.66
N LEU A 16 -1.79 28.70 7.11
CA LEU A 16 -1.25 29.63 6.07
C LEU A 16 -2.27 30.75 5.79
N LEU A 17 -2.11 31.88 6.47
CA LEU A 17 -2.74 33.15 6.11
C LEU A 17 -1.68 34.25 6.15
N LEU A 18 -1.01 34.43 5.01
CA LEU A 18 -0.43 35.69 4.56
C LEU A 18 -0.81 35.76 3.08
N THR A 19 -1.82 36.52 2.68
CA THR A 19 -1.66 37.96 2.50
C THR A 19 -3.03 38.65 2.39
N ALA A 20 -3.26 39.64 3.25
CA ALA A 20 -3.70 41.00 2.86
C ALA A 20 -3.95 41.83 4.12
N GLY A 21 -3.10 42.85 4.33
CA GLY A 21 -3.48 44.05 5.07
C GLY A 21 -2.92 44.20 6.48
N CYS A 22 -1.76 44.88 6.53
CA CYS A 22 -1.41 45.87 7.54
C CYS A 22 -1.33 45.43 9.02
N ILE A 23 -0.28 44.71 9.39
CA ILE A 23 0.37 44.85 10.72
C ILE A 23 1.88 44.69 10.51
N ASP A 24 2.67 45.70 10.88
CA ASP A 24 4.13 45.65 10.86
C ASP A 24 4.62 44.58 11.83
N PHE A 25 5.17 43.48 11.31
CA PHE A 25 5.97 42.53 12.08
C PHE A 25 7.46 42.83 11.85
N PRO A 26 8.33 42.65 12.86
CA PRO A 26 9.76 42.75 12.65
C PRO A 26 10.19 41.73 11.60
N ALA A 27 11.10 42.12 10.70
CA ALA A 27 11.65 41.24 9.69
C ALA A 27 12.32 40.04 10.38
N ILE A 28 11.66 38.88 10.34
CA ILE A 28 12.29 37.59 10.63
C ILE A 28 13.41 37.44 9.60
N SER A 29 14.63 37.20 10.09
CA SER A 29 15.76 36.95 9.21
C SER A 29 15.55 35.65 8.43
N THR A 30 16.08 35.56 7.22
CA THR A 30 15.97 34.34 6.40
C THR A 30 16.46 33.11 7.14
N ASP A 31 17.48 33.28 7.98
CA ASP A 31 18.11 32.21 8.76
C ASP A 31 17.17 31.68 9.86
N GLU A 32 16.39 32.54 10.52
CA GLU A 32 15.40 32.14 11.53
C GLU A 32 14.18 31.44 10.91
N ALA A 33 13.82 31.81 9.67
CA ALA A 33 12.76 31.13 8.93
C ALA A 33 13.21 29.73 8.46
N GLU A 34 14.45 29.58 7.97
CA GLU A 34 15.02 28.28 7.60
C GLU A 34 15.21 27.37 8.82
N GLU A 35 15.65 27.91 9.95
CA GLU A 35 15.78 27.15 11.20
C GLU A 35 14.42 26.64 11.70
N ALA A 36 13.38 27.49 11.67
CA ALA A 36 12.02 27.12 12.06
C ALA A 36 11.41 26.06 11.12
N VAL A 37 11.68 26.12 9.82
CA VAL A 37 11.25 25.08 8.86
C VAL A 37 11.96 23.76 9.17
N SER A 38 13.27 23.81 9.43
CA SER A 38 14.04 22.60 9.78
C SER A 38 13.57 21.97 11.10
N GLU A 39 13.16 22.77 12.08
CA GLU A 39 12.68 22.28 13.37
C GLU A 39 11.30 21.62 13.23
N VAL A 40 10.42 22.19 12.40
CA VAL A 40 9.11 21.61 12.07
C VAL A 40 9.28 20.31 11.28
N GLU A 41 10.16 20.27 10.27
CA GLU A 41 10.49 19.04 9.54
C GLU A 41 11.00 17.96 10.50
N ASN A 42 11.93 18.30 11.39
CA ASN A 42 12.45 17.34 12.37
C ASN A 42 11.38 16.84 13.36
N ILE A 43 10.42 17.67 13.75
CA ILE A 43 9.29 17.27 14.61
C ILE A 43 8.34 16.34 13.84
N VAL A 44 7.99 16.68 12.60
CA VAL A 44 7.13 15.85 11.75
C VAL A 44 7.80 14.50 11.49
N VAL A 45 9.07 14.49 11.10
CA VAL A 45 9.87 13.27 10.91
C VAL A 45 9.93 12.44 12.20
N GLY A 46 10.19 13.06 13.35
CA GLY A 46 10.25 12.34 14.64
C GLY A 46 8.89 11.84 15.16
N GLU A 47 7.78 12.41 14.71
CA GLU A 47 6.44 11.87 14.96
C GLU A 47 6.12 10.73 14.00
N VAL A 48 6.49 10.86 12.71
CA VAL A 48 6.32 9.83 11.67
C VAL A 48 7.14 8.58 11.96
N GLU A 49 8.41 8.71 12.36
CA GLU A 49 9.29 7.59 12.76
C GLU A 49 8.70 6.74 13.89
N ARG A 50 7.75 7.28 14.67
CA ARG A 50 7.10 6.54 15.76
C ARG A 50 6.01 5.58 15.26
N PHE A 51 5.50 5.78 14.05
CA PHE A 51 4.42 5.00 13.42
C PHE A 51 4.90 4.22 12.20
N VAL A 52 6.04 4.63 11.63
CA VAL A 52 6.74 3.91 10.58
C VAL A 52 7.68 2.90 11.26
N ALA A 53 7.38 1.62 11.09
CA ALA A 53 8.29 0.59 11.55
C ALA A 53 9.46 0.49 10.57
N GLY A 54 10.67 0.74 11.07
CA GLY A 54 11.90 0.70 10.28
C GLY A 54 12.24 -0.69 9.72
N GLN A 55 13.31 -0.72 8.92
CA GLN A 55 13.80 -1.83 8.10
C GLN A 55 13.71 -3.23 8.76
N THR A 56 13.37 -4.21 7.93
CA THR A 56 13.02 -5.59 8.27
C THR A 56 14.11 -6.34 9.06
N ASP A 57 13.70 -6.98 10.16
CA ASP A 57 14.29 -8.23 10.68
C ASP A 57 13.32 -8.98 11.64
N HIS A 58 12.00 -8.84 11.46
CA HIS A 58 11.03 -9.63 12.23
C HIS A 58 10.63 -10.90 11.50
N VAL A 59 11.03 -12.04 12.08
CA VAL A 59 10.63 -13.38 11.65
C VAL A 59 9.23 -13.65 12.22
N LEU A 60 8.26 -13.93 11.36
CA LEU A 60 7.02 -14.58 11.77
C LEU A 60 7.28 -16.08 11.83
N GLU A 61 6.92 -16.70 12.96
CA GLU A 61 6.93 -18.16 13.10
C GLU A 61 5.63 -18.73 12.51
N ASP A 62 5.77 -19.76 11.68
CA ASP A 62 4.68 -20.38 10.91
C ASP A 62 3.62 -21.03 11.82
N GLU A 63 2.40 -20.50 11.87
CA GLU A 63 1.23 -21.23 12.37
C GLU A 63 0.55 -21.95 11.21
N ALA A 64 0.79 -23.25 11.12
CA ALA A 64 0.15 -24.14 10.16
C ALA A 64 -1.36 -24.22 10.45
N GLY A 65 -2.17 -23.59 9.59
CA GLY A 65 -3.63 -23.67 9.63
C GLY A 65 -4.14 -25.10 9.46
N SER A 66 -4.63 -25.68 10.56
CA SER A 66 -5.41 -26.91 10.57
C SER A 66 -6.81 -26.65 10.00
N GLY A 67 -7.15 -27.31 8.90
CA GLY A 67 -8.51 -27.33 8.38
C GLY A 67 -9.46 -28.12 9.29
N GLU A 68 -10.66 -27.57 9.50
CA GLU A 68 -11.80 -28.33 9.99
C GLU A 68 -12.99 -28.19 9.04
N ASN A 69 -13.41 -29.34 8.52
CA ASN A 69 -14.67 -29.57 7.83
C ASN A 69 -15.83 -29.56 8.84
N GLY A 70 -16.97 -28.98 8.46
CA GLY A 70 -18.22 -29.16 9.20
C GLY A 70 -19.42 -28.50 8.52
N GLY A 71 -19.98 -29.16 7.51
CA GLY A 71 -21.28 -28.79 6.94
C GLY A 71 -22.46 -29.33 7.77
N SER A 72 -23.54 -28.56 7.85
CA SER A 72 -24.94 -28.98 7.55
C SER A 72 -25.93 -27.98 8.17
N GLY A 73 -27.06 -27.74 7.48
CA GLY A 73 -28.27 -27.21 8.13
C GLY A 73 -29.01 -26.14 7.34
N ILE A 74 -29.79 -26.56 6.34
CA ILE A 74 -30.88 -25.81 5.71
C ILE A 74 -31.99 -25.62 6.74
N GLU A 75 -32.58 -24.43 6.84
CA GLU A 75 -34.03 -24.29 7.03
C GLU A 75 -34.54 -22.91 6.58
N GLU A 76 -35.51 -22.95 5.67
CA GLU A 76 -36.32 -21.82 5.18
C GLU A 76 -37.30 -21.33 6.25
N GLY A 77 -37.67 -20.05 6.19
CA GLY A 77 -38.84 -19.55 6.91
C GLY A 77 -39.06 -18.04 6.79
N THR A 78 -39.76 -17.61 5.73
CA THR A 78 -40.57 -16.37 5.69
C THR A 78 -42.04 -16.77 5.57
N PRO A 79 -43.00 -15.98 6.11
CA PRO A 79 -43.60 -14.93 5.30
C PRO A 79 -43.99 -13.63 6.06
N GLU A 80 -44.02 -12.52 5.28
CA GLU A 80 -45.04 -11.46 5.12
C GLU A 80 -45.83 -10.97 6.35
N SER A 81 -46.24 -9.71 6.56
CA SER A 81 -46.31 -8.44 5.83
C SER A 81 -46.86 -7.39 6.82
N GLU A 82 -46.62 -6.09 6.61
CA GLU A 82 -47.65 -5.01 6.59
C GLU A 82 -47.06 -3.59 6.77
N VAL A 83 -47.84 -2.62 6.30
CA VAL A 83 -47.47 -1.31 5.73
C VAL A 83 -47.83 -0.16 6.68
N SER A 84 -46.90 0.81 6.85
CA SER A 84 -46.95 2.31 7.06
C SER A 84 -48.15 3.00 7.81
N PRO A 85 -48.14 4.32 8.15
CA PRO A 85 -47.20 5.42 7.82
C PRO A 85 -46.88 6.51 8.90
N SER A 86 -45.87 7.34 8.56
CA SER A 86 -45.68 8.79 8.80
C SER A 86 -45.86 9.43 10.19
N SER A 87 -44.81 10.12 10.65
CA SER A 87 -44.96 11.49 11.19
C SER A 87 -43.68 12.33 10.98
N SER A 88 -43.90 13.54 10.50
CA SER A 88 -42.97 14.62 10.25
C SER A 88 -42.79 15.50 11.49
N SER A 89 -41.58 15.96 11.79
CA SER A 89 -41.36 17.20 12.53
C SER A 89 -40.01 17.83 12.23
N SER A 90 -40.04 19.14 12.01
CA SER A 90 -38.99 20.00 11.50
C SER A 90 -38.19 20.72 12.60
N SER A 91 -36.88 20.91 12.33
CA SER A 91 -35.99 22.02 12.78
C SER A 91 -35.50 22.02 14.25
N PRO A 92 -34.35 22.68 14.61
CA PRO A 92 -33.53 23.60 13.83
C PRO A 92 -32.01 23.31 13.76
N SER A 93 -31.40 23.99 12.80
CA SER A 93 -29.98 24.28 12.55
C SER A 93 -29.09 24.47 13.79
N SER A 94 -27.90 23.86 13.74
CA SER A 94 -26.73 24.15 14.58
C SER A 94 -25.46 23.98 13.73
N PRO A 95 -24.37 24.66 14.11
CA PRO A 95 -23.54 25.42 13.18
C PRO A 95 -22.60 24.56 12.36
N SER A 96 -22.34 25.06 11.14
CA SER A 96 -21.31 24.60 10.22
C SER A 96 -20.00 24.26 10.93
N SER A 97 -19.67 22.98 10.92
CA SER A 97 -18.34 22.45 11.23
C SER A 97 -17.30 23.17 10.37
N PRO A 98 -16.10 23.45 10.93
CA PRO A 98 -15.02 24.03 10.15
C PRO A 98 -14.71 23.12 8.97
N SER A 99 -14.56 23.74 7.79
CA SER A 99 -14.06 23.14 6.57
C SER A 99 -12.96 22.13 6.91
N SER A 100 -13.23 20.84 6.67
CA SER A 100 -12.19 19.83 6.65
C SER A 100 -11.18 20.28 5.60
N THR A 101 -10.04 20.79 6.03
CA THR A 101 -8.88 20.88 5.17
C THR A 101 -8.64 19.45 4.70
N SER A 102 -8.98 19.15 3.45
CA SER A 102 -8.67 17.86 2.86
C SER A 102 -7.16 17.72 2.94
N VAL A 103 -6.68 16.72 3.67
CA VAL A 103 -5.27 16.33 3.61
C VAL A 103 -4.95 16.15 2.13
N GLU A 104 -3.98 16.92 1.63
CA GLU A 104 -3.54 16.82 0.25
C GLU A 104 -3.01 15.39 0.03
N VAL A 105 -3.47 14.73 -1.04
CA VAL A 105 -3.07 13.35 -1.32
C VAL A 105 -1.69 13.40 -1.97
N PRO A 106 -0.66 12.75 -1.40
CA PRO A 106 0.67 12.81 -1.97
C PRO A 106 0.70 12.07 -3.31
N GLY A 107 1.42 12.65 -4.27
CA GLY A 107 1.74 11.96 -5.52
C GLY A 107 2.74 10.84 -5.25
N VAL A 108 2.70 9.77 -6.06
CA VAL A 108 3.70 8.70 -6.01
C VAL A 108 4.75 8.99 -7.10
N PRO A 109 6.04 9.12 -6.73
CA PRO A 109 7.10 9.40 -7.69
C PRO A 109 7.37 8.21 -8.60
N ILE A 110 8.04 8.48 -9.72
CA ILE A 110 8.49 7.47 -10.68
C ILE A 110 9.99 7.62 -10.92
N TYR A 111 10.67 6.53 -11.21
CA TYR A 111 12.07 6.54 -11.63
C TYR A 111 12.26 5.78 -12.94
N THR A 112 13.36 6.10 -13.62
CA THR A 112 13.73 5.39 -14.85
C THR A 112 14.39 4.06 -14.46
N GLU A 113 13.75 2.95 -14.79
CA GLU A 113 14.30 1.63 -14.47
C GLU A 113 15.68 1.39 -15.10
N GLU A 114 16.54 0.74 -14.34
CA GLU A 114 17.87 0.35 -14.80
C GLU A 114 17.78 -0.83 -15.75
N ILE A 115 18.34 -0.66 -16.95
CA ILE A 115 18.50 -1.78 -17.89
C ILE A 115 19.79 -2.52 -17.52
N SER A 116 19.64 -3.60 -16.77
CA SER A 116 20.78 -4.45 -16.41
C SER A 116 21.34 -5.20 -17.62
N SER A 117 22.65 -5.06 -17.85
CA SER A 117 23.39 -5.94 -18.78
C SER A 117 23.95 -7.18 -18.10
N ALA A 118 23.64 -7.41 -16.81
CA ALA A 118 24.16 -8.53 -16.05
C ALA A 118 23.61 -9.87 -16.54
N VAL A 119 24.45 -10.90 -16.53
CA VAL A 119 24.03 -12.27 -16.84
C VAL A 119 23.81 -13.00 -15.51
N TYR A 120 22.57 -12.97 -15.03
CA TYR A 120 22.18 -13.71 -13.82
C TYR A 120 22.25 -15.23 -14.02
N PRO A 121 22.37 -16.03 -12.95
CA PRO A 121 22.21 -17.47 -13.04
C PRO A 121 20.87 -17.86 -13.70
N LYS A 122 20.85 -19.02 -14.35
CA LYS A 122 19.75 -19.46 -15.24
C LYS A 122 18.38 -19.37 -14.57
N ASP A 123 18.26 -19.78 -13.32
CA ASP A 123 16.97 -19.88 -12.62
C ASP A 123 16.37 -18.49 -12.38
N TYR A 124 17.17 -17.54 -11.88
CA TYR A 124 16.77 -16.14 -11.73
C TYR A 124 16.34 -15.50 -13.05
N ARG A 125 17.03 -15.82 -14.15
CA ARG A 125 16.66 -15.31 -15.48
C ARG A 125 15.33 -15.87 -15.97
N ILE A 126 15.06 -17.16 -15.73
CA ILE A 126 13.81 -17.79 -16.14
C ILE A 126 12.66 -17.18 -15.35
N LEU A 127 12.83 -17.04 -14.03
CA LEU A 127 11.80 -16.46 -13.18
C LEU A 127 11.53 -14.98 -13.53
N SER A 128 12.57 -14.16 -13.70
CA SER A 128 12.44 -12.78 -14.19
C SER A 128 11.66 -12.69 -15.52
N LEU A 129 11.93 -13.60 -16.45
CA LEU A 129 11.23 -13.64 -17.73
C LEU A 129 9.77 -14.08 -17.59
N ASN A 130 9.48 -15.02 -16.68
CA ASN A 130 8.12 -15.43 -16.38
C ASN A 130 7.31 -14.28 -15.79
N PHE A 131 7.85 -13.59 -14.77
CA PHE A 131 7.20 -12.40 -14.21
C PHE A 131 6.94 -11.34 -15.27
N ARG A 132 7.95 -10.94 -16.05
CA ARG A 132 7.76 -9.93 -17.11
C ARG A 132 6.63 -10.30 -18.08
N ARG A 133 6.56 -11.56 -18.50
CA ARG A 133 5.52 -12.03 -19.43
C ARG A 133 4.14 -12.10 -18.80
N ALA A 134 4.07 -12.44 -17.51
CA ALA A 134 2.82 -12.61 -16.81
C ALA A 134 2.22 -11.27 -16.36
N ILE A 135 3.06 -10.26 -16.06
CA ILE A 135 2.64 -8.91 -15.69
C ILE A 135 1.92 -8.23 -16.86
N ASP A 136 2.56 -8.17 -18.04
CA ASP A 136 2.00 -7.59 -19.29
C ASP A 136 1.04 -6.39 -19.07
N PRO A 137 1.54 -5.25 -18.56
CA PRO A 137 0.67 -4.18 -18.08
C PRO A 137 -0.12 -3.48 -19.19
N GLU A 138 0.24 -3.71 -20.46
CA GLU A 138 -0.43 -3.11 -21.62
C GLU A 138 -1.66 -3.90 -22.09
N ASP A 139 -1.98 -5.03 -21.46
CA ASP A 139 -3.18 -5.80 -21.78
C ASP A 139 -4.45 -4.98 -21.44
N GLU A 140 -5.40 -4.93 -22.38
CA GLU A 140 -6.63 -4.14 -22.26
C GLU A 140 -7.51 -4.55 -21.06
N GLU A 141 -7.38 -5.79 -20.58
CA GLU A 141 -8.04 -6.23 -19.34
C GLU A 141 -7.55 -5.43 -18.13
N ILE A 142 -6.24 -5.15 -18.06
CA ILE A 142 -5.63 -4.42 -16.94
C ILE A 142 -6.19 -3.00 -16.87
N SER A 143 -6.16 -2.27 -17.99
CA SER A 143 -6.71 -0.91 -18.02
C SER A 143 -8.22 -0.86 -17.76
N ARG A 144 -8.97 -1.86 -18.24
CA ARG A 144 -10.41 -1.96 -17.96
C ARG A 144 -10.67 -2.17 -16.47
N GLU A 145 -9.85 -2.99 -15.83
CA GLU A 145 -9.98 -3.30 -14.41
C GLU A 145 -9.66 -2.09 -13.54
N ILE A 146 -8.58 -1.35 -13.87
CA ILE A 146 -8.24 -0.10 -13.19
C ILE A 146 -9.37 0.91 -13.32
N TYR A 147 -9.95 1.09 -14.51
CA TYR A 147 -11.09 1.99 -14.70
C TYR A 147 -12.30 1.54 -13.87
N ARG A 148 -12.55 0.23 -13.77
CA ARG A 148 -13.64 -0.31 -12.96
C ARG A 148 -13.47 -0.02 -11.46
N ILE A 149 -12.24 -0.11 -10.96
CA ILE A 149 -11.92 0.11 -9.54
C ILE A 149 -11.88 1.61 -9.21
N THR A 150 -11.20 2.41 -10.03
CA THR A 150 -10.84 3.80 -9.71
C THR A 150 -11.77 4.83 -10.37
N GLY A 151 -12.42 4.48 -11.48
CA GLY A 151 -13.15 5.40 -12.34
C GLY A 151 -12.26 6.35 -13.15
N LYS A 152 -10.95 6.09 -13.20
CA LYS A 152 -9.93 6.94 -13.84
C LYS A 152 -9.21 6.18 -14.96
N ASP A 153 -8.63 6.94 -15.88
CA ASP A 153 -7.74 6.47 -16.94
C ASP A 153 -6.31 7.02 -16.80
N SER A 154 -6.09 8.01 -15.94
CA SER A 154 -4.84 8.73 -15.76
C SER A 154 -4.86 9.56 -14.47
N GLY A 155 -3.69 10.11 -14.08
CA GLY A 155 -3.57 11.00 -12.91
C GLY A 155 -3.75 10.26 -11.59
N TYR A 156 -3.16 9.05 -11.51
CA TYR A 156 -3.24 8.21 -10.33
C TYR A 156 -2.35 8.73 -9.20
N ASP A 157 -2.78 8.50 -7.97
CA ASP A 157 -2.05 8.85 -6.75
C ASP A 157 -2.10 7.69 -5.73
N ILE A 158 -1.56 7.89 -4.52
CA ILE A 158 -1.53 6.83 -3.50
C ILE A 158 -2.93 6.38 -3.06
N LYS A 159 -3.97 7.21 -3.20
CA LYS A 159 -5.35 6.82 -2.89
C LYS A 159 -5.83 5.75 -3.85
N ASP A 160 -5.44 5.83 -5.12
CA ASP A 160 -5.81 4.85 -6.14
C ASP A 160 -5.07 3.53 -5.93
N VAL A 161 -3.77 3.59 -5.55
CA VAL A 161 -3.01 2.40 -5.10
C VAL A 161 -3.75 1.69 -3.97
N CYS A 162 -4.15 2.44 -2.94
CA CYS A 162 -4.91 1.90 -1.81
C CYS A 162 -6.26 1.31 -2.26
N ALA A 163 -6.97 1.97 -3.17
CA ALA A 163 -8.25 1.47 -3.68
C ALA A 163 -8.10 0.15 -4.46
N VAL A 164 -7.05 0.02 -5.28
CA VAL A 164 -6.72 -1.22 -5.97
C VAL A 164 -6.32 -2.31 -4.99
N PHE A 165 -5.46 -2.01 -4.02
CA PHE A 165 -5.10 -2.96 -2.96
C PHE A 165 -6.34 -3.48 -2.23
N ASP A 166 -7.20 -2.57 -1.74
CA ASP A 166 -8.42 -2.92 -1.01
C ASP A 166 -9.34 -3.80 -1.86
N TYR A 167 -9.47 -3.48 -3.15
CA TYR A 167 -10.31 -4.21 -4.08
C TYR A 167 -9.78 -5.62 -4.35
N VAL A 168 -8.53 -5.73 -4.80
CA VAL A 168 -7.92 -7.03 -5.15
C VAL A 168 -7.86 -7.94 -3.94
N ASN A 169 -7.40 -7.44 -2.79
CA ASN A 169 -7.33 -8.22 -1.55
C ASN A 169 -8.73 -8.67 -1.08
N GLY A 170 -9.75 -7.83 -1.26
CA GLY A 170 -11.14 -8.19 -0.96
C GLY A 170 -11.77 -9.21 -1.91
N GLN A 171 -11.13 -9.53 -3.05
CA GLN A 171 -11.57 -10.56 -4.00
C GLN A 171 -10.65 -11.78 -4.02
N TRP A 172 -9.43 -11.67 -3.48
CA TRP A 172 -8.41 -12.68 -3.67
C TRP A 172 -8.77 -14.01 -2.99
N GLU A 173 -8.85 -15.06 -3.79
CA GLU A 173 -9.04 -16.43 -3.32
C GLU A 173 -7.72 -17.19 -3.39
N TYR A 174 -7.06 -17.35 -2.24
CA TYR A 174 -5.79 -18.04 -2.18
C TYR A 174 -5.93 -19.53 -2.48
N ARG A 175 -5.24 -20.00 -3.52
CA ARG A 175 -5.20 -21.40 -3.91
C ARG A 175 -3.77 -21.87 -4.11
N TYR A 176 -3.31 -22.70 -3.17
CA TYR A 176 -2.03 -23.38 -3.30
C TYR A 176 -2.16 -24.71 -4.05
N ASP A 177 -1.52 -24.82 -5.22
CA ASP A 177 -1.41 -26.10 -5.94
C ASP A 177 -0.08 -26.81 -5.63
N LYS A 178 -0.17 -27.89 -4.83
CA LYS A 178 0.98 -28.73 -4.46
C LYS A 178 1.63 -29.47 -5.63
N ASN A 179 0.97 -29.58 -6.77
CA ASN A 179 1.37 -30.46 -7.86
C ASN A 179 2.07 -29.75 -9.03
N SER A 180 2.08 -28.41 -9.03
CA SER A 180 2.70 -27.61 -10.08
C SER A 180 2.67 -26.12 -9.73
N GLU A 181 3.83 -25.48 -9.79
CA GLU A 181 3.93 -24.01 -9.78
C GLU A 181 3.64 -23.52 -11.21
N PHE A 182 2.45 -22.97 -11.41
CA PHE A 182 2.01 -22.40 -12.67
C PHE A 182 1.78 -20.92 -12.48
N PHE A 183 2.58 -20.09 -13.14
CA PHE A 183 2.31 -18.65 -13.22
C PHE A 183 1.10 -18.41 -14.13
N PHE A 184 0.06 -17.79 -13.60
CA PHE A 184 -1.01 -17.23 -14.41
C PHE A 184 -0.68 -15.78 -14.78
N GLY A 185 -1.01 -15.39 -16.01
CA GLY A 185 -0.87 -14.00 -16.43
C GLY A 185 -1.91 -13.12 -15.73
N ALA A 186 -1.57 -11.88 -15.40
CA ALA A 186 -2.43 -10.96 -14.66
C ALA A 186 -3.83 -10.83 -15.28
N ALA A 187 -3.90 -10.62 -16.60
CA ALA A 187 -5.17 -10.53 -17.33
C ALA A 187 -5.97 -11.84 -17.34
N GLN A 188 -5.31 -13.00 -17.23
CA GLN A 188 -6.01 -14.27 -17.04
C GLN A 188 -6.58 -14.36 -15.63
N THR A 189 -5.75 -14.11 -14.60
CA THR A 189 -6.16 -14.19 -13.19
C THR A 189 -7.32 -13.25 -12.86
N ILE A 190 -7.32 -12.03 -13.41
CA ILE A 190 -8.43 -11.08 -13.27
C ILE A 190 -9.72 -11.64 -13.90
N ARG A 191 -9.66 -12.18 -15.12
CA ARG A 191 -10.84 -12.77 -15.80
C ARG A 191 -11.39 -14.01 -15.09
N ASP A 192 -10.50 -14.79 -14.49
CA ASP A 192 -10.84 -16.03 -13.80
C ASP A 192 -11.29 -15.78 -12.35
N GLY A 193 -11.28 -14.51 -11.88
CA GLY A 193 -11.92 -14.11 -10.63
C GLY A 193 -10.99 -13.98 -9.42
N TYR A 194 -9.71 -13.62 -9.64
CA TYR A 194 -8.71 -13.40 -8.57
C TYR A 194 -8.37 -14.64 -7.74
N GLU A 195 -8.26 -15.80 -8.39
CA GLU A 195 -7.83 -17.07 -7.77
C GLU A 195 -6.37 -17.37 -8.13
N GLY A 196 -5.53 -17.63 -7.13
CA GLY A 196 -4.10 -17.94 -7.34
C GLY A 196 -3.31 -18.05 -6.03
N ASP A 197 -2.01 -18.33 -6.12
CA ASP A 197 -1.10 -18.27 -4.98
C ASP A 197 -0.21 -17.01 -5.01
N CYS A 198 1.02 -17.12 -4.50
CA CYS A 198 1.72 -15.92 -4.02
C CYS A 198 2.36 -15.06 -5.11
N ASP A 199 2.89 -15.73 -6.11
CA ASP A 199 3.40 -15.14 -7.34
C ASP A 199 2.26 -14.59 -8.20
N ASP A 200 1.12 -15.30 -8.34
CA ASP A 200 -0.05 -14.83 -9.09
C ASP A 200 -0.58 -13.48 -8.56
N TYR A 201 -0.71 -13.34 -7.24
CA TYR A 201 -1.12 -12.07 -6.65
C TYR A 201 -0.10 -10.98 -6.97
N SER A 202 1.19 -11.30 -6.78
CA SER A 202 2.28 -10.37 -7.03
C SER A 202 2.30 -9.89 -8.48
N ILE A 203 1.98 -10.79 -9.42
CA ILE A 203 1.83 -10.52 -10.85
C ILE A 203 0.65 -9.59 -11.11
N VAL A 204 -0.54 -9.89 -10.56
CA VAL A 204 -1.75 -9.07 -10.74
C VAL A 204 -1.54 -7.65 -10.20
N MET A 205 -1.03 -7.52 -8.98
CA MET A 205 -0.77 -6.21 -8.39
C MET A 205 0.29 -5.44 -9.19
N SER A 206 1.38 -6.09 -9.59
CA SER A 206 2.41 -5.42 -10.38
C SER A 206 1.84 -4.93 -11.72
N ALA A 207 1.01 -5.73 -12.40
CA ALA A 207 0.38 -5.34 -13.66
C ALA A 207 -0.50 -4.09 -13.52
N LEU A 208 -1.35 -4.07 -12.49
CA LEU A 208 -2.25 -2.95 -12.21
C LEU A 208 -1.47 -1.67 -11.88
N MET A 209 -0.44 -1.78 -11.03
CA MET A 209 0.38 -0.63 -10.63
C MET A 209 1.24 -0.10 -11.79
N GLU A 210 1.85 -0.97 -12.60
CA GLU A 210 2.61 -0.59 -13.80
C GLU A 210 1.71 0.11 -14.83
N ASN A 211 0.50 -0.38 -15.08
CA ASN A 211 -0.43 0.30 -16.00
C ASN A 211 -0.88 1.66 -15.46
N MET A 212 -0.98 1.82 -14.14
CA MET A 212 -1.19 3.12 -13.48
C MET A 212 0.04 4.04 -13.55
N GLY A 213 1.18 3.54 -14.03
CA GLY A 213 2.42 4.30 -14.22
C GLY A 213 3.37 4.26 -13.02
N PHE A 214 3.15 3.38 -12.04
CA PHE A 214 4.01 3.24 -10.87
C PHE A 214 5.06 2.17 -11.08
N ASN A 215 6.29 2.41 -10.61
CA ASN A 215 7.33 1.40 -10.66
C ASN A 215 7.10 0.31 -9.61
N THR A 216 7.20 -0.93 -10.05
CA THR A 216 6.99 -2.12 -9.23
C THR A 216 8.22 -3.00 -9.19
N ARG A 217 8.26 -3.89 -8.20
CA ARG A 217 9.11 -5.07 -8.23
C ARG A 217 8.42 -6.20 -7.49
N ILE A 218 8.69 -7.43 -7.89
CA ILE A 218 8.25 -8.63 -7.16
C ILE A 218 9.44 -9.10 -6.33
N VAL A 219 9.26 -9.25 -5.03
CA VAL A 219 10.30 -9.78 -4.14
C VAL A 219 9.95 -11.21 -3.76
N THR A 220 10.87 -12.13 -4.03
CA THR A 220 10.77 -13.49 -3.51
C THR A 220 11.56 -13.61 -2.22
N VAL A 221 11.01 -14.27 -1.22
CA VAL A 221 11.69 -14.59 0.04
C VAL A 221 11.77 -16.10 0.18
N ARG A 222 12.94 -16.59 0.60
CA ARG A 222 13.12 -18.01 0.96
C ARG A 222 13.71 -18.16 2.36
N THR A 223 13.08 -19.04 3.12
CA THR A 223 13.59 -19.62 4.36
C THR A 223 13.99 -21.08 4.11
N GLU A 224 14.38 -21.80 5.17
CA GLU A 224 14.68 -23.24 5.04
C GLU A 224 13.45 -24.08 4.68
N THR A 225 12.25 -23.62 5.05
CA THR A 225 11.00 -24.39 4.99
C THR A 225 9.92 -23.74 4.13
N TYR A 226 10.06 -22.47 3.79
CA TYR A 226 9.02 -21.67 3.17
C TYR A 226 9.56 -20.76 2.07
N GLY A 227 8.73 -20.52 1.06
CA GLY A 227 8.97 -19.54 0.01
C GLY A 227 7.74 -18.64 -0.13
N HIS A 228 7.96 -17.36 -0.39
CA HIS A 228 6.90 -16.38 -0.61
C HIS A 228 7.27 -15.42 -1.73
N ALA A 229 6.27 -14.82 -2.37
CA ALA A 229 6.44 -13.70 -3.27
C ALA A 229 5.45 -12.60 -2.88
N TYR A 230 5.91 -11.35 -2.91
CA TYR A 230 5.05 -10.19 -2.74
C TYR A 230 5.45 -9.04 -3.68
N PRO A 231 4.49 -8.19 -4.08
CA PRO A 231 4.75 -6.98 -4.85
C PRO A 231 5.15 -5.81 -3.93
N GLU A 232 6.03 -4.96 -4.43
CA GLU A 232 6.34 -3.65 -3.85
C GLU A 232 6.17 -2.55 -4.90
N ILE A 233 5.87 -1.33 -4.45
CA ILE A 233 5.92 -0.12 -5.29
C ILE A 233 6.98 0.84 -4.78
N TYR A 234 7.61 1.55 -5.70
CA TYR A 234 8.52 2.64 -5.37
C TYR A 234 7.73 3.84 -4.82
N ILE A 235 8.20 4.43 -3.71
CA ILE A 235 7.55 5.57 -3.04
C ILE A 235 8.48 6.78 -2.85
N GLY A 236 9.68 6.76 -3.46
CA GLY A 236 10.57 7.92 -3.47
C GLY A 236 12.03 7.58 -3.30
N ASP A 237 12.90 8.54 -3.64
CA ASP A 237 14.34 8.51 -3.42
C ASP A 237 14.79 9.48 -2.32
N ASP A 238 13.85 10.22 -1.75
CA ASP A 238 14.02 11.05 -0.57
C ASP A 238 13.06 10.62 0.55
N GLN A 239 13.54 10.78 1.78
CA GLN A 239 12.81 10.34 2.97
C GLN A 239 11.53 11.15 3.20
N ALA A 240 11.50 12.43 2.85
CA ALA A 240 10.35 13.30 3.13
C ALA A 240 9.14 12.87 2.29
N THR A 241 9.31 12.71 0.98
CA THR A 241 8.27 12.21 0.07
C THR A 241 7.78 10.83 0.48
N ALA A 242 8.69 9.91 0.78
CA ALA A 242 8.32 8.57 1.22
C ALA A 242 7.48 8.63 2.51
N TYR A 243 7.88 9.47 3.48
CA TYR A 243 7.19 9.58 4.77
C TYR A 243 5.81 10.26 4.66
N GLU A 244 5.62 11.20 3.74
CA GLU A 244 4.29 11.75 3.44
C GLU A 244 3.32 10.67 2.94
N ILE A 245 3.80 9.80 2.04
CA ILE A 245 3.04 8.65 1.53
C ILE A 245 2.71 7.66 2.65
N LEU A 246 3.69 7.28 3.46
CA LEU A 246 3.49 6.36 4.59
C LEU A 246 2.50 6.94 5.63
N TYR A 247 2.59 8.24 5.91
CA TYR A 247 1.66 8.91 6.83
C TYR A 247 0.23 8.94 6.28
N TYR A 248 0.06 9.18 4.98
CA TYR A 248 -1.25 9.10 4.33
C TYR A 248 -1.87 7.70 4.50
N ILE A 249 -1.08 6.64 4.24
CA ILE A 249 -1.52 5.25 4.39
C ILE A 249 -1.90 4.98 5.85
N TYR A 250 -1.06 5.35 6.81
CA TYR A 250 -1.36 5.19 8.24
C TYR A 250 -2.67 5.88 8.63
N GLY A 251 -2.91 7.11 8.15
CA GLY A 251 -4.14 7.84 8.39
C GLY A 251 -5.38 7.18 7.75
N ARG A 252 -5.22 6.58 6.57
CA ARG A 252 -6.30 5.85 5.87
C ARG A 252 -6.64 4.54 6.58
N TYR A 253 -5.63 3.80 7.02
CA TYR A 253 -5.76 2.50 7.67
C TYR A 253 -5.53 2.64 9.17
N SER A 254 -6.46 3.29 9.88
CA SER A 254 -6.30 3.63 11.30
C SER A 254 -6.18 2.42 12.26
N TYR A 255 -6.39 1.20 11.75
CA TYR A 255 -6.17 -0.06 12.48
C TYR A 255 -4.75 -0.61 12.30
N ALA A 256 -3.95 -0.05 11.38
CA ALA A 256 -2.56 -0.41 11.19
C ALA A 256 -1.76 -0.09 12.46
N GLU A 257 -1.01 -1.06 12.96
CA GLU A 257 -0.08 -0.81 14.06
C GLU A 257 1.15 -0.03 13.58
N SER A 258 1.58 -0.28 12.34
CA SER A 258 2.69 0.39 11.67
C SER A 258 2.59 0.23 10.15
N ILE A 259 3.24 1.11 9.40
CA ILE A 259 3.43 0.97 7.95
C ILE A 259 4.89 0.65 7.67
N TRP A 260 5.13 -0.51 7.08
CA TRP A 260 6.45 -1.04 6.76
C TRP A 260 6.85 -0.73 5.33
N TYR A 261 8.14 -0.48 5.14
CA TYR A 261 8.76 -0.24 3.84
C TYR A 261 10.16 -0.87 3.80
N SER A 262 10.72 -1.00 2.61
CA SER A 262 12.10 -1.46 2.42
C SER A 262 12.94 -0.39 1.73
N GLU A 263 14.25 -0.47 1.94
CA GLU A 263 15.21 0.48 1.38
C GLU A 263 16.13 -0.24 0.40
N ARG A 264 16.48 0.43 -0.70
CA ARG A 264 17.51 0.01 -1.64
C ARG A 264 18.57 1.08 -1.75
N ASP A 265 19.81 0.72 -1.42
CA ASP A 265 20.96 1.60 -1.60
C ASP A 265 21.50 1.48 -3.03
N LEU A 266 21.75 2.62 -3.66
CA LEU A 266 22.25 2.74 -5.03
C LEU A 266 23.74 3.08 -5.08
N GLU A 267 24.36 2.83 -6.24
CA GLU A 267 25.76 3.18 -6.54
C GLU A 267 25.95 4.71 -6.64
N LYS A 268 25.94 5.39 -5.48
CA LYS A 268 26.33 6.79 -5.19
C LYS A 268 25.91 7.25 -3.78
N GLY A 269 25.31 6.37 -2.99
CA GLY A 269 24.70 6.76 -1.71
C GLY A 269 23.29 7.35 -1.89
N GLU A 270 22.73 7.26 -3.09
CA GLU A 270 21.30 7.46 -3.33
C GLU A 270 20.53 6.29 -2.69
N ARG A 271 19.32 6.54 -2.23
CA ARG A 271 18.47 5.55 -1.56
C ARG A 271 17.11 5.54 -2.23
N GLN A 272 16.49 4.39 -2.32
CA GLN A 272 15.11 4.24 -2.79
C GLN A 272 14.27 3.60 -1.70
N TYR A 273 13.03 4.05 -1.58
CA TYR A 273 12.05 3.58 -0.61
C TYR A 273 10.96 2.80 -1.34
N TRP A 274 10.59 1.65 -0.80
CA TRP A 274 9.65 0.70 -1.42
C TRP A 274 8.58 0.26 -0.44
N LEU A 275 7.31 0.37 -0.85
CA LEU A 275 6.15 0.01 -0.04
C LEU A 275 5.71 -1.42 -0.34
N ASN A 276 5.53 -2.22 0.71
CA ASN A 276 5.00 -3.58 0.60
C ASN A 276 3.51 -3.58 0.22
N LEU A 277 3.12 -4.37 -0.78
CA LEU A 277 1.72 -4.59 -1.15
C LEU A 277 1.27 -6.05 -0.98
N ASP A 278 1.94 -6.83 -0.14
CA ASP A 278 1.53 -8.19 0.24
C ASP A 278 0.10 -8.22 0.83
N TRP A 279 -0.70 -9.19 0.39
CA TRP A 279 -2.05 -9.46 0.90
C TRP A 279 -2.04 -10.46 2.04
N SER A 280 -0.93 -11.20 2.21
CA SER A 280 -0.94 -12.44 2.97
C SER A 280 -1.39 -12.20 4.41
N GLY A 281 -2.63 -12.60 4.72
CA GLY A 281 -3.20 -12.53 6.06
C GLY A 281 -2.40 -13.30 7.11
N SER A 282 -1.41 -14.11 6.69
CA SER A 282 -0.37 -14.72 7.53
C SER A 282 0.50 -13.71 8.28
N ASN A 283 0.59 -12.46 7.81
CA ASN A 283 1.24 -11.40 8.56
C ASN A 283 0.25 -10.59 9.44
N GLY A 284 -1.06 -10.80 9.31
CA GLY A 284 -2.10 -10.08 10.05
C GLY A 284 -2.38 -8.66 9.56
N TYR A 285 -1.78 -8.22 8.46
CA TYR A 285 -1.87 -6.84 7.95
C TYR A 285 -2.64 -6.79 6.62
N LEU A 286 -3.90 -6.36 6.69
CA LEU A 286 -4.76 -6.13 5.52
C LEU A 286 -4.69 -4.67 5.04
N HIS A 287 -3.47 -4.14 4.90
CA HIS A 287 -3.24 -2.78 4.41
C HIS A 287 -1.89 -2.70 3.67
N PRO A 288 -1.70 -1.72 2.76
CA PRO A 288 -0.39 -1.40 2.19
C PRO A 288 0.63 -1.13 3.30
N GLY A 289 1.85 -1.61 3.11
CA GLY A 289 2.93 -1.55 4.09
C GLY A 289 2.76 -2.57 5.22
N GLY A 290 2.28 -3.78 4.91
CA GLY A 290 2.29 -4.90 5.85
C GLY A 290 3.71 -5.36 6.21
N MET A 291 3.86 -6.04 7.34
CA MET A 291 5.16 -6.51 7.81
C MET A 291 5.79 -7.51 6.83
N TYR A 292 7.11 -7.38 6.63
CA TYR A 292 7.87 -8.25 5.76
C TYR A 292 8.20 -9.57 6.42
N LEU A 293 8.16 -10.64 5.64
CA LEU A 293 8.71 -11.93 6.04
C LEU A 293 10.24 -11.88 6.07
N GLY A 294 10.83 -12.45 7.12
CA GLY A 294 12.27 -12.70 7.23
C GLY A 294 12.73 -13.80 6.27
N GLY A 295 13.97 -13.71 5.78
CA GLY A 295 14.56 -14.70 4.89
C GLY A 295 15.50 -14.08 3.85
N THR A 296 16.06 -14.92 2.98
CA THR A 296 16.85 -14.44 1.83
C THR A 296 15.92 -13.86 0.79
N ARG A 297 16.15 -12.61 0.38
CA ARG A 297 15.28 -11.87 -0.55
C ARG A 297 15.94 -11.74 -1.91
N VAL A 298 15.13 -11.76 -2.97
CA VAL A 298 15.57 -11.43 -4.33
C VAL A 298 14.48 -10.61 -4.98
N ALA A 299 14.82 -9.42 -5.46
CA ALA A 299 13.89 -8.53 -6.14
C ALA A 299 13.98 -8.68 -7.67
N TYR A 300 12.83 -8.78 -8.33
CA TYR A 300 12.69 -8.90 -9.77
C TYR A 300 11.89 -7.72 -10.29
N TYR A 301 12.52 -6.93 -11.16
CA TYR A 301 11.91 -5.75 -11.75
C TYR A 301 11.29 -6.12 -13.10
N PRO A 302 10.15 -5.51 -13.49
CA PRO A 302 9.54 -5.72 -14.81
C PRO A 302 10.53 -5.50 -15.96
N GLY A 303 11.40 -4.48 -15.88
CA GLY A 303 12.49 -4.22 -16.85
C GLY A 303 13.60 -5.27 -16.91
N GLY A 304 13.66 -6.20 -15.95
CA GLY A 304 14.56 -7.36 -15.96
C GLY A 304 15.85 -7.26 -15.17
N LEU A 305 16.00 -6.17 -14.41
CA LEU A 305 16.92 -6.14 -13.29
C LEU A 305 16.53 -7.24 -12.28
N VAL A 306 17.54 -7.91 -11.72
CA VAL A 306 17.41 -8.82 -10.58
C VAL A 306 18.44 -8.42 -9.53
N GLU A 307 17.99 -8.34 -8.27
CA GLU A 307 18.82 -7.89 -7.14
C GLU A 307 18.73 -8.87 -5.97
N PHE A 308 19.82 -9.00 -5.21
CA PHE A 308 20.03 -9.99 -4.15
C PHE A 308 20.29 -9.32 -2.81
#